data_AF-A0A5Q8C9J0-F1
#
_entry.id   AF-A0A5Q8C9J0-F1
#
_cell.length_a   1.000
_cell.length_b   1.000
_cell.length_c   1.000
_cell.angle_alpha   90.00
_cell.angle_beta   90.00
_cell.angle_gamma   90.00
#
_symmetry.space_group_name_H-M   'P 1'
#
loop_
_entity.id
_entity.type
_entity.pdbx_description
1 polymer ?
#
loop_
_entity_poly.entity_id
_entity_poly.type
_entity_poly.pdbx_seq_one_letter_code
_entity_poly.pdbx_strand_id
1 'polypeptide(L)'
;MSVRNSSRRLTAFLTAAGLTLALLMPAGPAFADAGFRQWVAGFRATAVSGGVSGAVYDRAMRGIEPDPVVLEKARTQPEFTAPAWDYFDNRVHDQSVTNGQAMARKWKPWLDRIEARFGVDRHILLAIWSMESNYGEILKRDDIMRNVIRSLATLAYGDPKRSKYA
;
A
#
# COMPACT_ATOMS: atom_id res chain seq x y z
N MET A 1 -32.37 -63.25 -27.05
CA MET A 1 -31.75 -62.01 -27.57
C MET A 1 -30.96 -61.34 -26.45
N SER A 2 -29.64 -61.45 -26.46
CA SER A 2 -28.73 -60.46 -25.86
C SER A 2 -27.30 -60.76 -26.33
N VAL A 3 -26.77 -59.87 -27.17
CA VAL A 3 -25.38 -59.84 -27.63
C VAL A 3 -24.71 -58.68 -26.90
N ARG A 4 -23.52 -58.88 -26.35
CA ARG A 4 -22.52 -57.84 -25.99
C ARG A 4 -21.18 -58.55 -25.81
N ASN A 5 -20.47 -58.88 -26.88
CA ASN A 5 -19.60 -58.04 -27.72
C ASN A 5 -18.39 -57.46 -26.95
N SER A 6 -17.33 -58.27 -26.93
CA SER A 6 -15.95 -57.90 -26.63
C SER A 6 -15.36 -57.12 -27.81
N SER A 7 -14.87 -55.90 -27.61
CA SER A 7 -13.72 -55.35 -28.34
C SER A 7 -13.45 -53.88 -27.98
N ARG A 8 -12.16 -53.52 -28.12
CA ARG A 8 -11.57 -52.16 -28.12
C ARG A 8 -10.93 -51.71 -26.79
N ARG A 9 -9.87 -52.43 -26.42
CA ARG A 9 -8.63 -51.80 -25.96
C ARG A 9 -7.99 -51.09 -27.15
N LEU A 10 -7.91 -49.75 -27.16
CA LEU A 10 -7.01 -48.90 -27.97
C LEU A 10 -7.58 -47.47 -27.97
N THR A 11 -7.37 -46.70 -26.91
CA THR A 11 -7.61 -45.25 -26.88
C THR A 11 -6.83 -44.63 -25.72
N ALA A 12 -5.52 -44.87 -25.68
CA ALA A 12 -4.65 -44.38 -24.62
C ALA A 12 -3.31 -43.86 -25.16
N PHE A 13 -3.30 -43.13 -26.28
CA PHE A 13 -2.06 -42.50 -26.79
C PHE A 13 -2.29 -41.22 -27.63
N LEU A 14 -3.24 -40.35 -27.25
CA LEU A 14 -3.43 -39.04 -27.92
C LEU A 14 -3.59 -37.84 -26.98
N THR A 15 -3.31 -37.98 -25.69
CA THR A 15 -3.42 -36.88 -24.71
C THR A 15 -2.07 -36.41 -24.14
N ALA A 16 -0.93 -36.82 -24.73
CA ALA A 16 0.40 -36.45 -24.23
C ALA A 16 1.14 -35.40 -25.09
N ALA A 17 0.63 -35.03 -26.27
CA ALA A 17 1.29 -34.07 -27.16
C ALA A 17 0.76 -32.62 -27.01
N GLY A 18 -0.34 -32.41 -26.29
CA GLY A 18 -0.94 -31.07 -26.12
C GLY A 18 -0.37 -30.27 -24.94
N LEU A 19 0.27 -30.92 -23.96
CA LEU A 19 0.70 -30.26 -22.73
C LEU A 19 2.10 -29.62 -22.80
N THR A 20 2.92 -29.97 -23.79
CA THR A 20 4.30 -29.48 -23.89
C THR A 20 4.46 -28.18 -24.68
N LEU A 21 3.45 -27.74 -25.44
CA LEU A 21 3.55 -26.53 -26.26
C LEU A 21 3.11 -25.24 -25.53
N ALA A 22 2.48 -25.34 -24.36
CA ALA A 22 2.08 -24.17 -23.56
C ALA A 22 3.24 -23.51 -22.79
N LEU A 23 4.41 -24.17 -22.70
CA LEU A 23 5.59 -23.69 -21.96
C LEU A 23 6.56 -22.84 -22.80
N LEU A 24 6.28 -22.63 -24.09
CA LEU A 24 7.11 -21.82 -25.00
C LEU A 24 6.51 -20.45 -25.35
N MET A 25 5.43 -20.04 -24.69
CA MET A 25 4.98 -18.64 -24.77
C MET A 25 6.03 -17.77 -24.07
N PRO A 26 6.77 -16.91 -24.80
CA PRO A 26 7.58 -15.90 -24.13
C PRO A 26 6.63 -15.09 -23.25
N ALA A 27 6.95 -14.97 -21.97
CA ALA A 27 6.33 -13.96 -21.13
C ALA A 27 6.63 -12.62 -21.81
N GLY A 28 5.63 -12.07 -22.52
CA GLY A 28 5.73 -10.74 -23.09
C GLY A 28 6.11 -9.77 -21.98
N PRO A 29 6.80 -8.65 -22.28
CA PRO A 29 7.06 -7.64 -21.27
C PRO A 29 5.73 -7.34 -20.59
N ALA A 30 5.70 -7.41 -19.25
CA ALA A 30 4.54 -6.98 -18.48
C ALA A 30 4.19 -5.59 -19.01
N PHE A 31 3.11 -5.47 -19.78
CA PHE A 31 2.72 -4.20 -20.34
C PHE A 31 2.43 -3.32 -19.14
N ALA A 32 3.34 -2.38 -18.88
CA ALA A 32 3.11 -1.34 -17.90
C ALA A 32 1.73 -0.74 -18.19
N ASP A 33 0.96 -0.42 -17.15
CA ASP A 33 -0.46 -0.10 -17.30
C ASP A 33 -0.63 1.12 -18.22
N ALA A 34 -1.13 0.88 -19.43
CA ALA A 34 -1.27 1.91 -20.45
C ALA A 34 -2.29 2.98 -20.03
N GLY A 35 -3.33 2.57 -19.30
CA GLY A 35 -4.33 3.46 -18.73
C GLY A 35 -3.73 4.35 -17.65
N PHE A 36 -2.89 3.78 -16.78
CA PHE A 36 -2.19 4.55 -15.75
C PHE A 36 -1.23 5.58 -16.35
N ARG A 37 -0.44 5.20 -17.36
CA ARG A 37 0.43 6.17 -18.05
C ARG A 37 -0.35 7.31 -18.69
N GLN A 38 -1.49 7.01 -19.31
CA GLN A 38 -2.38 8.03 -19.88
C GLN A 38 -2.95 8.94 -18.78
N TRP A 39 -3.35 8.37 -17.64
CA TRP A 39 -3.81 9.13 -16.49
C TRP A 39 -2.71 10.06 -15.95
N VAL A 40 -1.47 9.58 -15.79
CA VAL A 40 -0.32 10.42 -15.40
C VAL A 40 -0.13 11.56 -16.39
N ALA A 41 -0.10 11.27 -17.70
CA ALA A 41 0.05 12.31 -18.71
C ALA A 41 -1.07 13.36 -18.66
N GLY A 42 -2.32 12.93 -18.45
CA GLY A 42 -3.49 13.82 -18.34
C GLY A 42 -3.50 14.65 -17.04
N PHE A 43 -3.16 14.04 -15.91
CA PHE A 43 -3.18 14.71 -14.60
C PHE A 43 -2.13 15.82 -14.48
N ARG A 44 -1.09 15.79 -15.33
CA ARG A 44 -0.08 16.85 -15.41
C ARG A 44 -0.69 18.24 -15.56
N ALA A 45 -1.75 18.39 -16.36
CA ALA A 45 -2.41 19.68 -16.55
C ALA A 45 -3.00 20.22 -15.23
N THR A 46 -3.64 19.35 -14.44
CA THR A 46 -4.17 19.66 -13.11
C THR A 46 -3.06 20.04 -12.14
N ALA A 47 -1.95 19.30 -12.14
CA ALA A 47 -0.82 19.61 -11.25
C ALA A 47 -0.19 20.98 -11.59
N VAL A 48 -0.01 21.26 -12.88
CA VAL A 48 0.57 22.53 -13.35
C VAL A 48 -0.36 23.71 -13.07
N SER A 49 -1.68 23.56 -13.27
CA SER A 49 -2.64 24.62 -12.90
C SER A 49 -2.69 24.86 -11.39
N GLY A 50 -2.38 23.84 -10.58
CA GLY A 50 -2.18 23.95 -9.13
C GLY A 50 -0.82 24.53 -8.70
N GLY A 51 0.03 24.95 -9.64
CA GLY A 51 1.31 25.60 -9.35
C GLY A 51 2.53 24.66 -9.29
N VAL A 52 2.38 23.37 -9.58
CA VAL A 52 3.52 22.44 -9.65
C VAL A 52 4.25 22.65 -10.98
N SER A 53 5.55 22.98 -10.93
CA SER A 53 6.34 23.09 -12.17
C SER A 53 6.37 21.75 -12.93
N GLY A 54 6.35 21.81 -14.26
CA GLY A 54 6.43 20.62 -15.10
C GLY A 54 7.62 19.72 -14.76
N ALA A 55 8.79 20.30 -14.53
CA ALA A 55 10.00 19.55 -14.16
C ALA A 55 9.87 18.80 -12.82
N VAL A 56 9.18 19.40 -11.82
CA VAL A 56 8.90 18.73 -10.54
C VAL A 56 7.94 17.58 -10.75
N TYR A 57 6.89 17.78 -11.54
CA TYR A 57 5.92 16.73 -11.88
C TYR A 57 6.59 15.56 -12.59
N ASP A 58 7.35 15.85 -13.65
CA ASP A 58 8.02 14.85 -14.49
C ASP A 58 9.08 14.07 -13.69
N ARG A 59 9.69 14.69 -12.67
CA ARG A 59 10.57 13.99 -11.72
C ARG A 59 9.81 13.11 -10.73
N ALA A 60 8.72 13.62 -10.16
CA ALA A 60 7.92 12.91 -9.16
C ALA A 60 7.20 11.69 -9.74
N MET A 61 6.73 11.77 -10.99
CA MET A 61 5.99 10.71 -11.68
C MET A 61 6.89 9.78 -12.52
N ARG A 62 8.21 9.93 -12.47
CA ARG A 62 9.13 9.15 -13.31
C ARG A 62 9.14 7.69 -12.88
N GLY A 63 8.73 6.79 -13.78
CA GLY A 63 8.81 5.35 -13.57
C GLY A 63 7.93 4.82 -12.44
N ILE A 64 6.93 5.61 -12.00
CA ILE A 64 5.94 5.10 -11.07
C ILE A 64 4.98 4.17 -11.82
N GLU A 65 4.62 3.07 -11.17
CA GLU A 65 3.57 2.14 -11.61
C GLU A 65 2.55 2.02 -10.46
N PRO A 66 1.29 1.63 -10.72
CA PRO A 66 0.33 1.43 -9.65
C PRO A 66 0.84 0.44 -8.59
N ASP A 67 0.49 0.66 -7.32
CA ASP A 67 0.77 -0.28 -6.22
C ASP A 67 -0.51 -1.07 -5.86
N PRO A 68 -0.63 -2.35 -6.27
CA PRO A 68 -1.84 -3.13 -5.98
C PRO A 68 -2.11 -3.28 -4.47
N VAL A 69 -1.07 -3.25 -3.63
CA VAL A 69 -1.23 -3.35 -2.17
C VAL A 69 -1.87 -2.09 -1.60
N VAL A 70 -1.63 -0.93 -2.20
CA VAL A 70 -2.31 0.31 -1.80
C VAL A 70 -3.82 0.20 -2.05
N LEU A 71 -4.23 -0.32 -3.21
CA LEU A 71 -5.64 -0.52 -3.53
C LEU A 71 -6.29 -1.58 -2.63
N GLU A 72 -5.56 -2.65 -2.29
CA GLU A 72 -6.02 -3.66 -1.35
C GLU A 72 -6.26 -3.06 0.04
N LYS A 73 -5.26 -2.40 0.61
CA LYS A 73 -5.36 -1.74 1.93
C LYS A 73 -6.40 -0.61 1.96
N ALA A 74 -6.67 0.03 0.83
CA ALA A 74 -7.73 1.02 0.74
C ALA A 74 -9.13 0.40 0.91
N ARG A 75 -9.32 -0.86 0.50
CA ARG A 75 -10.62 -1.56 0.57
C ARG A 75 -10.94 -2.07 1.97
N THR A 76 -9.92 -2.35 2.79
CA THR A 76 -10.08 -2.92 4.13
C THR A 76 -9.50 -1.96 5.17
N GLN A 77 -10.35 -1.45 6.08
CA GLN A 77 -9.92 -0.67 7.24
C GLN A 77 -10.11 -1.53 8.50
N PRO A 78 -9.04 -2.19 9.00
CA PRO A 78 -9.13 -3.14 10.10
C PRO A 78 -9.70 -2.54 11.38
N GLU A 79 -9.57 -1.23 11.56
CA GLU A 79 -10.05 -0.46 12.72
C GLU A 79 -11.56 -0.56 12.92
N PHE A 80 -12.34 -0.91 11.87
CA PHE A 80 -13.77 -1.15 11.96
C PHE A 80 -14.14 -2.64 12.11
N THR A 81 -13.15 -3.53 12.08
CA THR A 81 -13.36 -4.99 12.06
C THR A 81 -12.82 -5.71 13.29
N ALA A 82 -11.87 -5.10 14.02
CA ALA A 82 -11.32 -5.66 15.24
C ALA A 82 -12.12 -5.25 16.49
N PRO A 83 -12.30 -6.14 17.48
CA PRO A 83 -12.79 -5.75 18.80
C PRO A 83 -11.90 -4.67 19.42
N ALA A 84 -12.50 -3.71 20.13
CA ALA A 84 -11.77 -2.58 20.70
C ALA A 84 -10.62 -3.01 21.64
N TRP A 85 -10.78 -4.11 22.37
CA TRP A 85 -9.77 -4.66 23.28
C TRP A 85 -8.50 -5.13 22.54
N ASP A 86 -8.66 -5.79 21.39
CA ASP A 86 -7.51 -6.21 20.55
C ASP A 86 -6.75 -5.00 20.01
N TYR A 87 -7.43 -3.87 19.79
CA TYR A 87 -6.78 -2.62 19.39
C TYR A 87 -5.94 -2.02 20.53
N PHE A 88 -6.45 -2.02 21.76
CA PHE A 88 -5.73 -1.50 22.92
C PHE A 88 -4.49 -2.33 23.25
N ASP A 89 -4.60 -3.66 23.29
CA ASP A 89 -3.47 -4.53 23.66
C ASP A 89 -2.30 -4.42 22.66
N ASN A 90 -2.61 -4.19 21.38
CA ASN A 90 -1.61 -3.99 20.34
C ASN A 90 -0.95 -2.60 20.35
N ARG A 91 -1.55 -1.59 21.00
CA ARG A 91 -1.10 -0.19 20.96
C ARG A 91 -0.61 0.34 22.29
N VAL A 92 -1.12 -0.20 23.39
CA VAL A 92 -0.82 0.19 24.77
C VAL A 92 -0.31 -1.02 25.52
N HIS A 93 1.00 -1.24 25.40
CA HIS A 93 1.72 -2.33 26.05
C HIS A 93 3.01 -1.81 26.72
N ASP A 94 3.62 -2.58 27.60
CA ASP A 94 4.77 -2.14 28.42
C ASP A 94 5.93 -1.54 27.61
N GLN A 95 6.21 -2.13 26.44
CA GLN A 95 7.23 -1.60 25.53
C GLN A 95 6.87 -0.20 25.00
N SER A 96 5.60 0.06 24.67
CA SER A 96 5.14 1.38 24.20
C SER A 96 5.29 2.45 25.29
N VAL A 97 4.98 2.10 26.54
CA VAL A 97 5.13 2.97 27.72
C VAL A 97 6.60 3.26 27.98
N THR A 98 7.45 2.22 27.97
CA THR A 98 8.89 2.35 28.15
C THR A 98 9.51 3.25 27.09
N ASN A 99 9.14 3.06 25.83
CA ASN A 99 9.57 3.91 24.71
C ASN A 99 9.13 5.36 24.90
N GLY A 100 7.87 5.58 25.29
CA GLY A 100 7.34 6.92 25.53
C GLY A 100 8.05 7.67 26.65
N GLN A 101 8.36 7.00 27.76
CA GLN A 101 9.16 7.58 28.83
C GLN A 101 10.58 7.93 28.37
N ALA A 102 11.20 7.07 27.56
CA ALA A 102 12.51 7.35 26.98
C ALA A 102 12.48 8.56 26.04
N MET A 103 11.45 8.67 25.19
CA MET A 103 11.26 9.82 24.30
C MET A 103 10.95 11.10 25.08
N ALA A 104 10.18 11.03 26.16
CA ALA A 104 9.91 12.17 27.04
C ALA A 104 11.21 12.74 27.63
N ARG A 105 12.12 11.86 28.08
CA ARG A 105 13.44 12.27 28.58
C ARG A 105 14.31 12.87 27.47
N LYS A 106 14.40 12.17 26.33
CA LYS A 106 15.23 12.58 25.18
C LYS A 106 14.82 13.95 24.61
N TRP A 107 13.52 14.19 24.48
CA TRP A 107 12.99 15.37 23.80
C TRP A 107 12.47 16.45 24.76
N LYS A 108 12.72 16.33 26.06
CA LYS A 108 12.22 17.27 27.09
C LYS A 108 12.35 18.75 26.71
N PRO A 109 13.51 19.25 26.23
CA PRO A 109 13.64 20.68 25.91
C PRO A 109 12.72 21.15 24.79
N TRP A 110 12.38 20.26 23.85
CA TRP A 110 11.43 20.57 22.77
C TRP A 110 9.99 20.42 23.23
N LEU A 111 9.68 19.39 24.01
CA LEU A 111 8.36 19.21 24.60
C LEU A 111 7.98 20.40 25.47
N ASP A 112 8.89 20.89 26.33
CA ASP A 112 8.67 22.09 27.15
C ASP A 112 8.33 23.32 26.29
N ARG A 113 9.03 23.52 25.16
CA ARG A 113 8.79 24.64 24.25
C ARG A 113 7.48 24.52 23.49
N ILE A 114 7.16 23.33 23.02
CA ILE A 114 5.92 23.06 22.27
C ILE A 114 4.72 23.25 23.20
N GLU A 115 4.77 22.68 24.39
CA GLU A 115 3.73 22.81 25.40
C GLU A 115 3.52 24.27 25.80
N ALA A 116 4.60 25.01 26.08
CA ALA A 116 4.50 26.44 26.41
C ALA A 116 3.94 27.29 25.26
N ARG A 117 4.26 26.94 24.01
CA ARG A 117 3.82 27.72 22.83
C ARG A 117 2.39 27.42 22.40
N PHE A 118 2.00 26.14 22.45
CA PHE A 118 0.75 25.67 21.85
C PHE A 118 -0.29 25.24 22.89
N GLY A 119 0.08 25.13 24.17
CA GLY A 119 -0.82 24.71 25.25
C GLY A 119 -1.22 23.23 25.19
N VAL A 120 -0.51 22.42 24.41
CA VAL A 120 -0.76 20.98 24.28
C VAL A 120 0.11 20.23 25.28
N ASP A 121 -0.53 19.45 26.15
CA ASP A 121 0.14 18.58 27.11
C ASP A 121 1.12 17.63 26.38
N ARG A 122 2.35 17.55 26.89
CA ARG A 122 3.42 16.76 26.26
C ARG A 122 3.09 15.27 26.15
N HIS A 123 2.32 14.72 27.07
CA HIS A 123 1.97 13.30 27.10
C HIS A 123 0.94 12.99 26.01
N ILE A 124 0.04 13.92 25.70
CA ILE A 124 -0.86 13.81 24.53
C ILE A 124 -0.03 13.79 23.24
N LEU A 125 0.93 14.71 23.11
CA LEU A 125 1.80 14.76 21.93
C LEU A 125 2.63 13.47 21.75
N LEU A 126 3.19 12.95 22.85
CA LEU A 126 3.93 11.68 22.83
C LEU A 126 3.04 10.49 22.48
N ALA A 127 1.80 10.44 23.01
CA ALA A 127 0.86 9.38 22.73
C ALA A 127 0.50 9.32 21.23
N ILE A 128 0.19 10.47 20.62
CA ILE A 128 -0.06 10.57 19.18
C ILE A 128 1.17 10.09 18.39
N TRP A 129 2.36 10.58 18.74
CA TRP A 129 3.58 10.21 18.01
C TRP A 129 3.91 8.72 18.10
N SER A 130 3.63 8.10 19.26
CA SER A 130 3.68 6.65 19.47
C SER A 130 2.75 5.91 18.52
N MET A 131 1.47 6.29 18.52
CA MET A 131 0.42 5.61 17.75
C MET A 131 0.62 5.75 16.24
N GLU A 132 1.08 6.90 15.78
CA GLU A 132 1.20 7.17 14.34
C GLU A 132 2.44 6.53 13.71
N SER A 133 3.57 6.48 14.44
CA SER A 133 4.85 6.13 13.82
C SER A 133 5.81 5.33 14.70
N ASN A 134 5.41 4.98 15.93
CA ASN A 134 6.30 4.48 16.97
C ASN A 134 7.54 5.37 17.09
N TYR A 135 7.32 6.67 17.25
CA TYR A 135 8.39 7.67 17.36
C TYR A 135 9.33 7.75 16.14
N GLY A 136 8.82 7.40 14.95
CA GLY A 136 9.54 7.40 13.68
C GLY A 136 10.17 6.06 13.29
N GLU A 137 10.09 5.01 14.12
CA GLU A 137 10.64 3.70 13.76
C GLU A 137 9.93 3.05 12.57
N ILE A 138 8.62 3.29 12.42
CA ILE A 138 7.86 2.79 11.26
C ILE A 138 8.38 3.38 9.95
N LEU A 139 8.88 4.62 9.96
CA LEU A 139 9.37 5.30 8.76
C LEU A 139 10.65 4.68 8.18
N LYS A 140 11.36 3.86 8.96
CA LYS A 140 12.59 3.17 8.55
C LYS A 140 12.31 1.80 7.91
N ARG A 141 11.06 1.38 7.86
CA ARG A 141 10.64 0.06 7.41
C ARG A 141 10.14 0.10 5.98
N ASP A 142 11.00 -0.25 5.03
CA ASP A 142 10.68 -0.25 3.59
C ASP A 142 9.61 -1.28 3.20
N ASP A 143 9.39 -2.32 4.03
CA ASP A 143 8.33 -3.31 3.85
C ASP A 143 6.93 -2.75 4.17
N ILE A 144 6.87 -1.79 5.10
CA ILE A 144 5.62 -1.11 5.48
C ILE A 144 5.43 0.19 4.70
N MET A 145 6.47 1.03 4.67
CA MET A 145 6.43 2.35 4.05
C MET A 145 6.27 2.27 2.55
N ARG A 146 5.53 3.25 2.01
CA ARG A 146 5.25 3.34 0.58
C ARG A 146 5.56 4.75 0.12
N ASN A 147 6.01 4.85 -1.13
CA ASN A 147 6.23 6.14 -1.75
C ASN A 147 4.90 6.91 -1.80
N VAL A 148 4.86 8.11 -1.22
CA VAL A 148 3.64 8.92 -1.08
C VAL A 148 3.06 9.27 -2.45
N ILE A 149 3.89 9.69 -3.41
CA ILE A 149 3.45 10.06 -4.76
C ILE A 149 2.85 8.84 -5.48
N ARG A 150 3.54 7.70 -5.45
CA ARG A 150 3.04 6.44 -6.03
C ARG A 150 1.73 6.02 -5.38
N SER A 151 1.61 6.13 -4.06
CA SER A 151 0.42 5.72 -3.31
C SER A 151 -0.79 6.59 -3.66
N LEU A 152 -0.62 7.92 -3.64
CA LEU A 152 -1.69 8.86 -3.99
C LEU A 152 -2.09 8.74 -5.47
N ALA A 153 -1.12 8.62 -6.39
CA ALA A 153 -1.40 8.39 -7.81
C ALA A 153 -2.17 7.07 -8.03
N THR A 154 -1.80 6.02 -7.31
CA THR A 154 -2.50 4.74 -7.35
C THR A 154 -3.95 4.87 -6.89
N LEU A 155 -4.20 5.57 -5.77
CA LEU A 155 -5.55 5.79 -5.26
C LEU A 155 -6.38 6.67 -6.19
N ALA A 156 -5.80 7.76 -6.70
CA ALA A 156 -6.46 8.67 -7.65
C ALA A 156 -6.91 7.94 -8.92
N TYR A 157 -6.06 7.04 -9.42
CA TYR A 157 -6.34 6.24 -10.62
C TYR A 157 -7.31 5.07 -10.34
N GLY A 158 -7.08 4.32 -9.27
CA GLY A 158 -7.65 2.98 -9.07
C GLY A 158 -8.71 2.84 -7.97
N ASP A 159 -8.98 3.88 -7.17
CA ASP A 159 -10.04 3.88 -6.14
C ASP A 159 -11.14 4.92 -6.49
N PRO A 160 -12.22 4.51 -7.19
CA PRO A 160 -13.31 5.43 -7.57
C PRO A 160 -14.00 6.11 -6.38
N LYS A 161 -13.99 5.51 -5.19
CA LYS A 161 -14.62 6.10 -4.00
C LYS A 161 -13.82 7.26 -3.44
N ARG A 162 -12.50 7.21 -3.59
CA ARG A 162 -11.56 8.20 -3.02
C ARG A 162 -10.86 9.07 -4.06
N SER A 163 -11.21 8.94 -5.33
CA SER A 163 -10.64 9.71 -6.44
C SER A 163 -10.71 11.24 -6.26
N LYS A 164 -11.65 11.76 -5.45
CA LYS A 164 -11.78 13.20 -5.13
C LYS A 164 -10.84 13.70 -4.03
N TYR A 165 -10.23 12.79 -3.25
CA TYR A 165 -9.35 13.12 -2.13
C TYR A 165 -7.87 12.90 -2.46
N ALA A 166 -7.59 12.48 -3.69
CA ALA A 166 -6.27 12.14 -4.17
C ALA A 166 -5.75 13.20 -5.16
#